data_AF-A0A656K7Z8-F1
#
_entry.id   AF-A0A656K7Z8-F1
#
_cell.length_a   1.000
_cell.length_b   1.000
_cell.length_c   1.000
_cell.angle_alpha   90.00
_cell.angle_beta   90.00
_cell.angle_gamma   90.00
#
_symmetry.space_group_name_H-M   'P 1'
#
loop_
_entity.id
_entity.type
_entity.pdbx_description
1 polymer ?
#
loop_
_entity_poly.entity_id
_entity_poly.type
_entity_poly.pdbx_seq_one_letter_code
_entity_poly.pdbx_strand_id
1 'polypeptide(L)'
;EVLGRLRELLARRKLLVQTLINEKPDVFIGIDAPDFTLNIELQLRRAGIKTVHYVSPSVWAWRQKRVLKIREGCDLMLTLLPFEARFYEEKGVPVRFVGHPLADTIPLESDRGAARAELGLSVDGPVVALMPGSRGGEVGRLGALFFDAAERLLV
;
A
#
# COMPACT_ATOMS: atom_id res chain seq x y z
N GLU A 1 -20.40 -8.34 -1.01
CA GLU A 1 -20.23 -7.08 -0.24
C GLU A 1 -20.25 -5.80 -1.08
N VAL A 2 -19.36 -5.60 -2.07
CA VAL A 2 -19.24 -4.29 -2.76
C VAL A 2 -20.35 -4.03 -3.81
N LEU A 3 -20.77 -5.06 -4.57
CA LEU A 3 -21.73 -4.89 -5.67
C LEU A 3 -23.08 -4.32 -5.22
N GLY A 4 -23.57 -4.71 -4.04
CA GLY A 4 -24.84 -4.24 -3.48
C GLY A 4 -24.85 -2.75 -3.13
N ARG A 5 -23.68 -2.14 -2.93
CA ARG A 5 -23.52 -0.73 -2.56
C ARG A 5 -22.88 0.13 -3.64
N LEU A 6 -22.68 -0.42 -4.84
CA LEU A 6 -21.96 0.26 -5.92
C LEU A 6 -22.58 1.62 -6.28
N ARG A 7 -23.91 1.70 -6.39
CA ARG A 7 -24.61 2.96 -6.69
C ARG A 7 -24.35 4.03 -5.64
N GLU A 8 -24.43 3.65 -4.36
CA GLU A 8 -24.17 4.54 -3.23
C GLU A 8 -22.72 5.06 -3.27
N LEU A 9 -21.75 4.17 -3.47
CA LEU A 9 -20.33 4.52 -3.53
C LEU A 9 -20.01 5.45 -4.71
N LEU A 10 -20.62 5.20 -5.87
CA LEU A 10 -20.48 6.07 -7.04
C LEU A 10 -21.09 7.46 -6.79
N ALA A 11 -22.25 7.52 -6.12
CA ALA A 11 -22.90 8.78 -5.76
C ALA A 11 -22.04 9.58 -4.76
N ARG A 12 -21.50 8.93 -3.72
CA ARG A 12 -20.57 9.55 -2.77
C ARG A 12 -19.31 10.08 -3.44
N ARG A 13 -18.72 9.30 -4.36
CA ARG A 13 -17.56 9.75 -5.15
C ARG A 13 -17.88 11.00 -5.96
N LYS A 14 -19.03 11.04 -6.63
CA LYS A 14 -19.45 12.21 -7.42
C LYS A 14 -19.65 13.44 -6.53
N LEU A 15 -20.30 13.27 -5.38
CA LEU A 15 -20.51 14.34 -4.41
C LEU A 15 -19.17 14.88 -3.89
N LEU A 16 -18.23 14.00 -3.55
CA LEU A 16 -16.89 14.39 -3.09
C LEU A 16 -16.16 15.21 -4.15
N VAL A 17 -16.11 14.73 -5.40
CA VAL A 17 -15.45 15.46 -6.50
C VAL A 17 -16.08 16.85 -6.68
N GLN A 18 -17.41 16.95 -6.69
CA GLN A 18 -18.09 18.24 -6.84
C GLN A 18 -17.78 19.19 -5.68
N THR A 19 -17.75 18.67 -4.46
CA THR A 19 -17.45 19.46 -3.26
C THR A 19 -16.04 20.02 -3.35
N LEU A 20 -15.05 19.19 -3.66
CA LEU A 20 -13.66 19.60 -3.79
C LEU A 20 -13.44 20.61 -4.93
N ILE A 21 -14.14 20.46 -6.06
CA ILE A 21 -14.11 21.43 -7.16
C ILE A 21 -14.67 22.80 -6.72
N ASN A 22 -15.71 22.80 -5.89
CA ASN A 22 -16.31 24.04 -5.38
C ASN A 22 -15.43 24.71 -4.33
N GLU A 23 -14.83 23.93 -3.42
CA GLU A 23 -13.96 24.41 -2.36
C GLU A 23 -12.59 24.86 -2.87
N LYS A 24 -12.11 24.28 -3.98
CA LYS A 24 -10.81 24.58 -4.61
C LYS A 24 -9.63 24.51 -3.63
N PRO A 25 -9.37 23.35 -3.01
CA PRO A 25 -8.18 23.20 -2.18
C PRO A 25 -6.91 23.42 -3.01
N ASP A 26 -5.85 23.91 -2.37
CA ASP A 26 -4.56 24.11 -3.03
C ASP A 26 -3.97 22.79 -3.54
N VAL A 27 -4.19 21.70 -2.79
CA VAL A 27 -3.71 20.35 -3.09
C VAL A 27 -4.71 19.31 -2.57
N PHE A 28 -5.00 18.30 -3.39
CA PHE A 28 -5.66 17.06 -2.98
C PHE A 28 -4.62 15.94 -2.83
N ILE A 29 -4.67 15.18 -1.74
CA ILE A 29 -3.79 14.03 -1.50
C ILE A 29 -4.64 12.75 -1.46
N GLY A 30 -4.52 11.90 -2.48
CA GLY A 30 -5.10 10.56 -2.47
C GLY A 30 -4.18 9.60 -1.74
N ILE A 31 -4.71 8.82 -0.79
CA ILE A 31 -3.94 7.86 0.01
C ILE A 31 -4.39 6.45 -0.37
N ASP A 32 -3.48 5.66 -0.92
CA ASP A 32 -3.70 4.27 -1.35
C ASP A 32 -4.98 4.13 -2.23
N ALA A 33 -5.56 2.93 -2.28
CA ALA A 33 -6.80 2.60 -2.98
C ALA A 33 -6.83 3.13 -4.44
N PRO A 34 -5.82 2.82 -5.26
CA PRO A 34 -5.59 3.43 -6.58
C PRO A 34 -6.79 3.31 -7.54
N ASP A 35 -7.58 2.24 -7.44
CA ASP A 35 -8.79 2.08 -8.27
C ASP A 35 -9.88 3.12 -7.94
N PHE A 36 -9.87 3.69 -6.73
CA PHE A 36 -10.76 4.76 -6.30
C PHE A 36 -10.14 6.15 -6.45
N THR A 37 -8.97 6.36 -5.85
CA THR A 37 -8.30 7.67 -5.68
C THR A 37 -7.80 8.25 -6.99
N LEU A 38 -7.13 7.46 -7.86
CA LEU A 38 -6.60 7.96 -9.15
C LEU A 38 -7.70 8.50 -10.07
N ASN A 39 -8.92 7.97 -9.99
CA ASN A 39 -10.06 8.48 -10.77
C ASN A 39 -10.56 9.84 -10.24
N ILE A 40 -10.44 10.09 -8.95
CA ILE A 40 -10.79 11.38 -8.33
C ILE A 40 -9.71 12.39 -8.67
N GLU A 41 -8.44 12.04 -8.47
CA GLU A 41 -7.28 12.87 -8.81
C GLU A 41 -7.35 13.36 -10.26
N LEU A 42 -7.61 12.45 -11.21
CA LEU A 42 -7.77 12.85 -12.62
C LEU A 42 -8.88 13.89 -12.84
N GLN A 43 -10.01 13.79 -12.13
CA GLN A 43 -11.11 14.75 -12.25
C GLN A 43 -10.75 16.10 -11.62
N LEU A 44 -10.12 16.08 -10.45
CA LEU A 44 -9.70 17.30 -9.74
C LEU A 44 -8.59 18.03 -10.50
N ARG A 45 -7.62 17.29 -11.02
CA ARG A 45 -6.53 17.84 -11.83
C ARG A 45 -7.03 18.51 -13.09
N ARG A 46 -8.01 17.91 -13.77
CA ARG A 46 -8.70 18.53 -14.93
C ARG A 46 -9.47 19.79 -14.55
N ALA A 47 -9.90 19.91 -13.29
CA ALA A 47 -10.53 21.12 -12.76
C ALA A 47 -9.51 22.16 -12.24
N GLY A 48 -8.20 21.92 -12.42
CA GLY A 48 -7.13 22.85 -12.03
C GLY A 48 -6.62 22.70 -10.60
N ILE A 49 -7.06 21.69 -9.86
CA ILE A 49 -6.59 21.40 -8.50
C ILE A 49 -5.33 20.54 -8.57
N LYS A 50 -4.28 20.88 -7.81
CA LYS A 50 -3.06 20.05 -7.76
C LYS A 50 -3.33 18.75 -7.04
N THR A 51 -2.72 17.67 -7.50
CA THR A 51 -2.98 16.31 -7.03
C THR A 51 -1.70 15.58 -6.66
N VAL A 52 -1.71 14.95 -5.50
CA VAL A 52 -0.61 14.13 -4.99
C VAL A 52 -1.17 12.75 -4.69
N HIS A 53 -0.45 11.71 -5.05
CA HIS A 53 -0.82 10.33 -4.71
C HIS A 53 0.20 9.79 -3.71
N TYR A 54 -0.29 9.30 -2.57
CA TYR A 54 0.53 8.73 -1.52
C TYR A 54 0.30 7.22 -1.42
N VAL A 55 1.41 6.48 -1.34
CA VAL A 55 1.51 5.02 -1.41
C VAL A 55 1.44 4.55 -2.87
N SER A 56 2.60 4.17 -3.41
CA SER A 56 2.71 3.67 -4.78
C SER A 56 1.86 2.42 -4.96
N PRO A 57 1.02 2.35 -5.99
CA PRO A 57 0.28 1.14 -6.30
C PRO A 57 1.18 0.17 -7.11
N SER A 58 2.23 -0.36 -6.48
CA SER A 58 3.35 -1.03 -7.17
C SER A 58 2.92 -2.29 -7.95
N VAL A 59 1.96 -3.07 -7.43
CA VAL A 59 1.34 -4.21 -8.15
C VAL A 59 0.29 -3.76 -9.19
N TRP A 60 -0.11 -2.50 -9.19
CA TRP A 60 -1.07 -1.96 -10.16
C TRP A 60 -0.35 -1.30 -11.34
N ALA A 61 0.79 -0.64 -11.07
CA ALA A 61 1.52 0.20 -12.02
C ALA A 61 2.31 -0.59 -13.08
N TRP A 62 2.60 -1.89 -12.89
CA TRP A 62 3.36 -2.68 -13.88
C TRP A 62 2.70 -2.75 -15.27
N ARG A 63 1.38 -2.53 -15.37
CA ARG A 63 0.71 -2.44 -16.68
C ARG A 63 0.95 -1.05 -17.28
N GLN A 64 1.61 -0.97 -18.43
CA GLN A 64 1.93 0.31 -19.10
C GLN A 64 0.73 1.28 -19.22
N LYS A 65 -0.46 0.78 -19.58
CA LYS A 65 -1.68 1.61 -19.69
C LYS A 65 -2.09 2.30 -18.38
N ARG A 66 -1.69 1.73 -17.24
CA ARG A 66 -2.01 2.22 -15.89
C ARG A 66 -1.06 3.33 -15.46
N VAL A 67 0.22 3.24 -15.83
CA VAL A 67 1.20 4.33 -15.63
C VAL A 67 0.77 5.61 -16.33
N LEU A 68 0.21 5.51 -17.55
CA LEU A 68 -0.31 6.68 -18.27
C LEU A 68 -1.41 7.40 -17.48
N LYS A 69 -2.32 6.66 -16.85
CA LYS A 69 -3.37 7.24 -16.00
C LYS A 69 -2.80 7.94 -14.77
N ILE A 70 -1.76 7.38 -14.14
CA ILE A 70 -1.07 8.02 -13.03
C ILE A 70 -0.47 9.35 -13.50
N ARG A 71 0.25 9.34 -14.64
CA ARG A 71 0.85 10.55 -15.21
C ARG A 71 -0.18 11.63 -15.57
N GLU A 72 -1.36 11.22 -16.02
CA GLU A 72 -2.46 12.14 -16.33
C GLU A 72 -3.18 12.64 -15.08
N GLY A 73 -3.25 11.84 -14.02
CA GLY A 73 -4.07 12.12 -12.85
C GLY A 73 -3.32 12.73 -11.68
N CYS A 74 -1.99 12.58 -11.62
CA CYS A 74 -1.19 12.90 -10.44
C CYS A 74 -0.06 13.87 -10.79
N ASP A 75 0.06 14.97 -10.07
CA ASP A 75 1.15 15.95 -10.20
C ASP A 75 2.42 15.52 -9.44
N LEU A 76 2.28 14.71 -8.39
CA LEU A 76 3.40 14.15 -7.64
C LEU A 76 3.06 12.81 -6.97
N MET A 77 3.83 11.77 -7.26
CA MET A 77 3.76 10.48 -6.57
C MET A 77 4.66 10.47 -5.33
N LEU A 78 4.16 10.02 -4.19
CA LEU A 78 4.93 9.80 -2.96
C LEU A 78 5.09 8.30 -2.73
N THR A 79 6.31 7.80 -2.89
CA THR A 79 6.62 6.37 -2.80
C THR A 79 7.25 6.00 -1.46
N LEU A 80 7.00 4.76 -1.02
CA LEU A 80 7.48 4.27 0.28
C LEU A 80 8.83 3.56 0.15
N LEU A 81 9.19 3.13 -1.06
CA LEU A 81 10.41 2.38 -1.33
C LEU A 81 11.22 3.04 -2.46
N PRO A 82 12.56 2.97 -2.44
CA PRO A 82 13.40 3.67 -3.41
C PRO A 82 13.27 3.10 -4.83
N PHE A 83 13.01 1.80 -4.99
CA PHE A 83 12.83 1.20 -6.31
C PHE A 83 11.52 1.66 -6.99
N GLU A 84 10.50 1.99 -6.21
CA GLU A 84 9.23 2.53 -6.74
C GLU A 84 9.46 3.91 -7.34
N ALA A 85 10.24 4.76 -6.67
CA ALA A 85 10.60 6.09 -7.18
C ALA A 85 11.32 5.98 -8.52
N ARG A 86 12.36 5.13 -8.61
CA ARG A 86 13.10 4.88 -9.86
C ARG A 86 12.17 4.45 -11.00
N PHE A 87 11.23 3.55 -10.71
CA PHE A 87 10.24 3.11 -11.71
C PHE A 87 9.43 4.29 -12.28
N TYR A 88 8.99 5.25 -11.46
CA TYR A 88 8.22 6.40 -11.93
C TYR A 88 9.09 7.45 -12.64
N GLU A 89 10.33 7.67 -12.17
CA GLU A 89 11.30 8.55 -12.83
C GLU A 89 11.55 8.12 -14.28
N GLU A 90 11.78 6.81 -14.50
CA GLU A 90 11.95 6.22 -15.84
C GLU A 90 10.72 6.37 -16.74
N LYS A 91 9.54 6.59 -16.16
CA LYS A 91 8.28 6.78 -16.89
C LYS A 91 7.88 8.25 -17.02
N GLY A 92 8.73 9.17 -16.55
CA GLY A 92 8.49 10.61 -16.59
C GLY A 92 7.31 11.04 -15.72
N VAL A 93 7.05 10.34 -14.62
CA VAL A 93 6.07 10.73 -13.60
C VAL A 93 6.83 11.47 -12.49
N PRO A 94 6.47 12.71 -12.15
CA PRO A 94 7.06 13.40 -11.01
C PRO A 94 6.86 12.59 -9.73
N VAL A 95 7.94 12.33 -9.00
CA VAL A 95 7.94 11.42 -7.86
C VAL A 95 8.91 11.84 -6.77
N ARG A 96 8.58 11.49 -5.53
CA ARG A 96 9.46 11.61 -4.36
C ARG A 96 9.37 10.35 -3.51
N PHE A 97 10.54 9.81 -3.16
CA PHE A 97 10.66 8.78 -2.13
C PHE A 97 10.59 9.44 -0.76
N VAL A 98 9.58 9.07 0.04
CA VAL A 98 9.32 9.67 1.38
C VAL A 98 9.61 8.73 2.54
N GLY A 99 10.12 7.53 2.25
CA GLY A 99 10.34 6.50 3.27
C GLY A 99 9.08 5.73 3.63
N HIS A 100 9.27 4.66 4.40
CA HIS A 100 8.19 3.78 4.82
C HIS A 100 7.87 4.05 6.30
N PRO A 101 6.65 4.47 6.69
CA PRO A 101 6.33 4.82 8.07
C PRO A 101 6.64 3.72 9.09
N LEU A 102 6.48 2.45 8.70
CA LEU A 102 6.84 1.31 9.55
C LEU A 102 8.34 1.31 9.95
N ALA A 103 9.23 1.79 9.09
CA ALA A 103 10.66 1.88 9.40
C ALA A 103 10.94 2.89 10.53
N ASP A 104 10.09 3.92 10.67
CA ASP A 104 10.20 4.89 11.77
C ASP A 104 9.70 4.30 13.11
N THR A 105 8.84 3.28 13.06
CA THR A 105 8.27 2.63 14.26
C THR A 105 9.09 1.45 14.78
N ILE A 106 9.94 0.85 13.93
CA ILE A 106 10.75 -0.31 14.29
C ILE A 106 12.13 0.20 14.73
N PRO A 107 12.57 -0.11 15.96
CA PRO A 107 13.90 0.30 16.41
C PRO A 107 14.98 -0.40 15.59
N LEU A 108 16.09 0.31 15.33
CA LEU A 108 17.25 -0.25 14.63
C LEU A 108 17.80 -1.49 15.33
N GLU A 109 17.73 -1.50 16.66
CA GLU A 109 18.07 -2.65 17.49
C GLU A 109 16.80 -3.09 18.24
N SER A 110 16.33 -4.31 17.94
CA SER A 110 15.18 -4.88 18.62
C SER A 110 15.61 -5.72 19.83
N ASP A 111 14.96 -5.52 20.97
CA ASP A 111 15.20 -6.34 22.17
C ASP A 111 14.52 -7.71 22.01
N ARG A 112 15.31 -8.68 21.55
CA ARG A 112 14.87 -10.07 21.39
C ARG A 112 14.48 -10.70 22.73
N GLY A 113 15.13 -10.34 23.84
CA GLY A 113 14.85 -10.90 25.16
C GLY A 113 13.49 -10.45 25.67
N ALA A 114 13.20 -9.16 25.56
CA ALA A 114 11.90 -8.60 25.90
C ALA A 114 10.77 -9.24 25.07
N ALA A 115 10.94 -9.35 23.75
CA ALA A 115 9.95 -9.97 22.87
C ALA A 115 9.70 -11.45 23.22
N ARG A 116 10.74 -12.20 23.59
CA ARG A 116 10.60 -13.59 24.06
C ARG A 116 9.83 -13.67 25.38
N ALA A 117 10.15 -12.83 26.34
CA ALA A 117 9.47 -12.79 27.64
C ALA A 117 7.98 -12.43 27.48
N GLU A 118 7.66 -11.46 26.64
CA GLU A 118 6.26 -11.06 26.33
C GLU A 118 5.46 -12.21 25.70
N LEU A 119 6.09 -12.98 24.80
CA LEU A 119 5.47 -14.12 24.14
C LEU A 119 5.52 -15.43 24.96
N GLY A 120 6.09 -15.41 26.17
CA GLY A 120 6.24 -16.61 27.01
C GLY A 120 7.21 -17.66 26.45
N LEU A 121 8.18 -17.24 25.64
CA LEU A 121 9.16 -18.11 24.99
C LEU A 121 10.44 -18.24 25.83
N SER A 122 11.12 -19.38 25.68
CA SER A 122 12.43 -19.61 26.31
C SER A 122 13.44 -18.51 25.92
N VAL A 123 14.22 -18.04 26.89
CA VAL A 123 15.30 -17.08 26.68
C VAL A 123 16.39 -17.66 25.78
N ASP A 124 16.64 -18.97 25.93
CA ASP A 124 17.66 -19.71 25.19
C ASP A 124 17.04 -20.60 24.09
N GLY A 125 17.87 -20.98 23.12
CA GLY A 125 17.50 -21.89 22.04
C GLY A 125 16.89 -21.22 20.80
N PRO A 126 16.81 -21.96 19.68
CA PRO A 126 16.23 -21.47 18.44
C PRO A 126 14.71 -21.31 18.57
N VAL A 127 14.17 -20.26 17.94
CA VAL A 127 12.74 -20.01 17.82
C VAL A 127 12.43 -19.77 16.35
N VAL A 128 11.41 -20.43 15.82
CA VAL A 128 10.97 -20.31 14.43
C VAL A 128 9.55 -19.78 14.40
N ALA A 129 9.33 -18.69 13.67
CA ALA A 129 8.00 -18.15 13.41
C ALA A 129 7.45 -18.70 12.08
N LEU A 130 6.26 -19.29 12.11
CA LEU A 130 5.57 -19.78 10.92
C LEU A 130 4.53 -18.75 10.46
N MET A 131 4.70 -18.20 9.26
CA MET A 131 3.79 -17.21 8.67
C MET A 131 3.27 -17.70 7.31
N PRO A 132 2.27 -18.61 7.27
CA PRO A 132 1.81 -19.26 6.03
C PRO A 132 1.02 -18.34 5.08
N GLY A 133 0.92 -17.05 5.41
CA GLY A 133 0.22 -16.02 4.63
C GLY A 133 -0.94 -15.42 5.39
N SER A 134 -1.47 -14.32 4.83
CA SER A 134 -2.61 -13.58 5.40
C SER A 134 -3.93 -13.94 4.72
N ARG A 135 -3.87 -14.56 3.54
CA ARG A 135 -5.04 -14.90 2.74
C ARG A 135 -5.37 -16.38 2.89
N GLY A 136 -6.66 -16.72 2.95
CA GLY A 136 -7.09 -18.13 3.09
C GLY A 136 -6.53 -19.07 2.02
N GLY A 137 -6.32 -18.58 0.78
CA GLY A 137 -5.66 -19.37 -0.26
C GLY A 137 -4.15 -19.56 -0.06
N GLU A 138 -3.44 -18.64 0.60
CA GLU A 138 -2.05 -18.82 0.99
C GLU A 138 -1.96 -19.85 2.11
N VAL A 139 -2.75 -19.66 3.17
CA VAL A 139 -2.83 -20.56 4.32
C VAL A 139 -3.19 -21.99 3.89
N GLY A 140 -4.19 -22.15 3.02
CA GLY A 140 -4.60 -23.47 2.52
C GLY A 140 -3.54 -24.19 1.67
N ARG A 141 -2.63 -23.45 1.00
CA ARG A 141 -1.55 -24.04 0.19
C ARG A 141 -0.26 -24.25 0.97
N LEU A 142 0.06 -23.34 1.89
CA LEU A 142 1.36 -23.30 2.58
C LEU A 142 1.31 -23.85 4.01
N GLY A 143 0.12 -23.90 4.63
CA GLY A 143 -0.02 -24.30 6.04
C GLY A 143 0.55 -25.69 6.33
N ALA A 144 0.05 -26.72 5.62
CA ALA A 144 0.55 -28.09 5.79
C ALA A 144 2.07 -28.19 5.53
N LEU A 145 2.55 -27.55 4.46
CA LEU A 145 3.98 -27.55 4.12
C LEU A 145 4.85 -26.90 5.20
N PHE A 146 4.36 -25.83 5.84
CA PHE A 146 5.08 -25.15 6.93
C PHE A 146 5.13 -26.03 8.18
N PHE A 147 4.07 -26.79 8.49
CA PHE A 147 4.07 -27.75 9.58
C PHE A 147 5.00 -28.94 9.29
N ASP A 148 4.96 -29.52 8.09
CA ASP A 148 5.87 -30.59 7.67
C ASP A 148 7.34 -30.17 7.78
N ALA A 149 7.65 -28.92 7.43
CA ALA A 149 8.99 -28.37 7.58
C ALA A 149 9.37 -28.19 9.05
N ALA A 150 8.44 -27.69 9.89
CA ALA A 150 8.67 -27.52 11.32
C ALA A 150 8.92 -28.85 12.04
N GLU A 151 8.18 -29.91 11.70
CA GLU A 151 8.40 -31.24 12.26
C GLU A 151 9.81 -31.77 11.95
N ARG A 152 10.33 -31.52 10.74
CA ARG A 152 11.68 -31.91 10.35
C ARG A 152 12.79 -31.11 11.03
N LEU A 153 12.48 -29.93 11.57
CA LEU A 153 13.44 -29.11 12.33
C LEU A 153 13.50 -29.51 13.82
N LEU A 154 12.54 -30.31 14.30
CA LEU A 154 12.49 -30.80 15.68
C LEU A 154 13.33 -32.08 15.90
N VAL A 155 13.86 -32.67 14.82
CA VAL A 155 14.75 -33.85 14.83
C VAL A 155 16.19 -33.40 14.78
#